data_AF-A0A093YKR1-F1
#
_entry.id   AF-A0A093YKR1-F1
#
_cell.length_a   1.000
_cell.length_b   1.000
_cell.length_c   1.000
_cell.angle_alpha   90.00
_cell.angle_beta   90.00
_cell.angle_gamma   90.00
#
_symmetry.space_group_name_H-M   'P 1'
#
loop_
_entity.id
_entity.type
_entity.pdbx_description
1 polymer ?
#
loop_
_entity_poly.entity_id
_entity_poly.type
_entity_poly.pdbx_seq_one_letter_code
_entity_poly.pdbx_strand_id
1 'polypeptide(L)'
;MDGVPGVTQFPIPAGGNFTYRFSVENEYGFYWYHSHFRAYYNDAIRGPLMIHPSPSRRRPFESLAKGPAELEVHSHFRAYYNDAIRGPLMIHPSSSRRRPFESLAKSPAELEDLLQAERDAPSVLLNDWTHSLSDVIYEQYFETGAFPNCVDSLLANGQGRVQCLPESVLEAGTGL
;
A
#
# COMPACT_ATOMS: atom_id res chain seq x y z
N MET A 1 -19.31 0.08 6.33
CA MET A 1 -19.12 -0.80 7.52
C MET A 1 -17.65 -1.12 7.62
N ASP A 2 -17.12 -1.20 8.85
CA ASP A 2 -15.68 -1.23 9.16
C ASP A 2 -15.01 -2.61 8.91
N GLY A 3 -15.73 -3.70 9.13
CA GLY A 3 -15.22 -5.04 8.78
C GLY A 3 -14.46 -5.77 9.88
N VAL A 4 -14.67 -5.40 11.15
CA VAL A 4 -13.99 -6.01 12.31
C VAL A 4 -14.89 -7.06 12.97
N PRO A 5 -14.58 -8.37 12.85
CA PRO A 5 -15.37 -9.42 13.48
C PRO A 5 -15.37 -9.30 15.00
N GLY A 6 -16.55 -9.43 15.61
CA GLY A 6 -16.74 -9.25 17.06
C GLY A 6 -16.92 -7.81 17.52
N VAL A 7 -16.72 -6.82 16.63
CA VAL A 7 -16.98 -5.40 16.91
C VAL A 7 -18.09 -4.87 16.01
N THR A 8 -17.89 -4.86 14.70
CA THR A 8 -18.85 -4.28 13.75
C THR A 8 -19.65 -5.32 12.97
N GLN A 9 -19.22 -6.58 12.97
CA GLN A 9 -19.92 -7.68 12.31
C GLN A 9 -19.54 -9.05 12.85
N PHE A 10 -20.22 -10.09 12.40
CA PHE A 10 -19.78 -11.49 12.56
C PHE A 10 -18.76 -11.87 11.45
N PRO A 11 -17.91 -12.89 11.68
CA PRO A 11 -17.08 -13.46 10.62
C PRO A 11 -17.93 -13.96 9.44
N ILE A 12 -17.45 -13.77 8.22
CA ILE A 12 -18.08 -14.33 7.01
C ILE A 12 -17.74 -15.84 7.00
N PRO A 13 -18.73 -16.74 7.02
CA PRO A 13 -18.47 -18.18 7.04
C PRO A 13 -17.87 -18.65 5.70
N ALA A 14 -17.24 -19.82 5.70
CA ALA A 14 -16.76 -20.45 4.47
C ALA A 14 -17.91 -20.64 3.46
N GLY A 15 -17.70 -20.21 2.22
CA GLY A 15 -18.75 -20.18 1.17
C GLY A 15 -19.77 -19.04 1.32
N GLY A 16 -19.68 -18.24 2.38
CA GLY A 16 -20.48 -17.04 2.57
C GLY A 16 -20.00 -15.87 1.71
N ASN A 17 -20.86 -14.86 1.58
CA ASN A 17 -20.55 -13.61 0.89
C ASN A 17 -21.06 -12.43 1.70
N PHE A 18 -20.36 -11.30 1.63
CA PHE A 18 -20.75 -10.06 2.24
C PHE A 18 -20.30 -8.88 1.37
N THR A 19 -21.18 -7.90 1.19
CA THR A 19 -20.88 -6.70 0.40
C THR A 19 -20.63 -5.52 1.33
N TYR A 20 -19.38 -5.03 1.34
CA TYR A 20 -19.04 -3.77 2.00
C TYR A 20 -19.50 -2.58 1.16
N ARG A 21 -20.29 -1.69 1.77
CA ARG A 21 -20.66 -0.39 1.20
C ARG A 21 -20.23 0.71 2.17
N PHE A 22 -19.45 1.66 1.69
CA PHE A 22 -18.99 2.84 2.43
C PHE A 22 -18.85 4.02 1.46
N SER A 23 -18.97 5.24 1.98
CA SER A 23 -18.78 6.46 1.20
C SER A 23 -17.34 6.94 1.32
N VAL A 24 -16.81 7.47 0.23
CA VAL A 24 -15.48 8.09 0.14
C VAL A 24 -15.57 9.56 -0.28
N GLU A 25 -16.76 10.17 -0.22
CA GLU A 25 -17.06 11.50 -0.76
C GLU A 25 -16.10 12.61 -0.28
N ASN A 26 -15.65 12.52 0.98
CA ASN A 26 -14.78 13.52 1.61
C ASN A 26 -13.33 13.04 1.77
N GLU A 27 -13.00 11.86 1.27
CA GLU A 27 -11.70 11.22 1.42
C GLU A 27 -10.92 11.27 0.10
N TYR A 28 -9.60 11.33 0.20
CA TYR A 28 -8.70 11.20 -0.95
C TYR A 28 -7.27 10.96 -0.47
N GLY A 29 -6.51 10.22 -1.27
CA GLY A 29 -5.16 9.81 -0.95
C GLY A 29 -4.98 8.30 -1.09
N PHE A 30 -3.84 7.84 -0.62
CA PHE A 30 -3.47 6.43 -0.61
C PHE A 30 -3.90 5.80 0.71
N TYR A 31 -4.81 4.84 0.61
CA TYR A 31 -5.29 3.99 1.69
C TYR A 31 -4.99 2.54 1.34
N TRP A 32 -5.53 1.63 2.13
CA TRP A 32 -5.38 0.20 1.96
C TRP A 32 -6.52 -0.51 2.71
N TYR A 33 -6.83 -1.73 2.29
CA TYR A 33 -7.75 -2.61 2.99
C TYR A 33 -7.00 -3.85 3.49
N HIS A 34 -7.49 -4.47 4.55
CA HIS A 34 -6.96 -5.75 5.03
C HIS A 34 -7.98 -6.57 5.82
N SER A 35 -7.70 -7.86 5.98
CA SER A 35 -8.44 -8.71 6.90
C SER A 35 -8.23 -8.24 8.34
N HIS A 36 -9.33 -8.07 9.06
CA HIS A 36 -9.36 -7.94 10.52
C HIS A 36 -9.72 -9.26 11.21
N PHE A 37 -9.66 -10.39 10.49
CA PHE A 37 -9.95 -11.71 11.03
C PHE A 37 -8.67 -12.53 11.14
N ARG A 38 -8.39 -13.02 12.36
CA ARG A 38 -7.19 -13.82 12.71
C ARG A 38 -5.90 -13.11 12.29
N ALA A 39 -4.84 -13.87 12.11
CA ALA A 39 -3.59 -13.39 11.56
C ALA A 39 -3.59 -13.35 10.02
N TYR A 40 -4.75 -13.46 9.34
CA TYR A 40 -4.82 -13.45 7.86
C TYR A 40 -4.33 -12.15 7.21
N TYR A 41 -4.23 -11.07 7.99
CA TYR A 41 -3.46 -9.90 7.58
C TYR A 41 -2.03 -10.30 7.18
N ASN A 42 -1.37 -11.13 7.99
CA ASN A 42 -0.02 -11.69 7.78
C ASN A 42 0.00 -12.86 6.76
N ASP A 43 -1.16 -13.23 6.22
CA ASP A 43 -1.31 -14.23 5.14
C ASP A 43 -1.90 -13.58 3.88
N ALA A 44 -1.53 -12.34 3.59
CA ALA A 44 -1.75 -11.73 2.28
C ALA A 44 -3.16 -11.21 1.97
N ILE A 45 -4.09 -11.22 2.92
CA ILE A 45 -5.45 -10.69 2.70
C ILE A 45 -5.48 -9.19 2.94
N ARG A 46 -4.96 -8.43 1.97
CA ARG A 46 -4.91 -6.96 1.99
C ARG A 46 -4.48 -6.39 0.64
N GLY A 47 -4.69 -5.10 0.42
CA GLY A 47 -4.32 -4.45 -0.84
C GLY A 47 -4.40 -2.92 -0.76
N PRO A 48 -3.75 -2.20 -1.70
CA PRO A 48 -3.82 -0.74 -1.74
C PRO A 48 -5.19 -0.27 -2.25
N LEU A 49 -5.63 0.87 -1.73
CA LEU A 49 -6.86 1.56 -2.10
C LEU A 49 -6.52 3.03 -2.39
N MET A 50 -6.49 3.42 -3.67
CA MET A 50 -6.25 4.81 -4.05
C MET A 50 -7.59 5.53 -4.25
N ILE A 51 -7.84 6.58 -3.47
CA ILE A 51 -9.01 7.44 -3.62
C ILE A 51 -8.55 8.77 -4.22
N HIS A 52 -9.02 9.09 -5.42
CA HIS A 52 -8.63 10.35 -6.03
C HIS A 52 -9.41 11.54 -5.48
N PRO A 53 -8.75 12.70 -5.31
CA PRO A 53 -9.48 13.89 -4.91
C PRO A 53 -10.50 14.30 -5.96
N SER A 54 -11.61 14.87 -5.49
CA SER A 54 -12.64 15.48 -6.33
C SER A 54 -12.02 16.42 -7.37
N PRO A 55 -12.53 16.43 -8.63
CA PRO A 55 -12.10 17.39 -9.64
C PRO A 55 -12.22 18.86 -9.21
N SER A 56 -13.16 19.18 -8.32
CA SER A 56 -13.41 20.54 -7.84
C SER A 56 -12.48 20.99 -6.70
N ARG A 57 -11.63 20.09 -6.17
CA ARG A 57 -10.77 20.38 -5.03
C ARG A 57 -9.63 21.33 -5.42
N ARG A 58 -9.58 22.53 -4.81
CA ARG A 58 -8.42 23.44 -4.87
C ARG A 58 -7.18 22.79 -4.25
N ARG A 59 -6.00 23.05 -4.83
CA ARG A 59 -4.78 22.45 -4.31
C ARG A 59 -4.25 23.19 -3.09
N PRO A 60 -3.75 22.47 -2.07
CA PRO A 60 -3.24 23.09 -0.83
C PRO A 60 -2.14 24.13 -1.05
N PHE A 61 -1.37 24.03 -2.14
CA PHE A 61 -0.24 24.90 -2.43
C PHE A 61 -0.58 26.04 -3.42
N GLU A 62 -1.81 26.12 -3.92
CA GLU A 62 -2.23 27.21 -4.82
C GLU A 62 -2.14 28.59 -4.15
N SER A 63 -2.35 28.66 -2.83
CA SER A 63 -2.28 29.92 -2.08
C SER A 63 -0.89 30.24 -1.52
N LEU A 64 0.05 29.28 -1.57
CA LEU A 64 1.41 29.43 -1.04
C LEU A 64 2.44 29.72 -2.13
N ALA A 65 2.12 29.40 -3.38
CA ALA A 65 2.98 29.70 -4.52
C ALA A 65 2.90 31.19 -4.89
N LYS A 66 4.03 31.91 -4.77
CA LYS A 66 4.16 33.31 -5.23
C LYS A 66 4.39 33.40 -6.74
N GLY A 67 4.50 32.26 -7.42
CA GLY A 67 4.60 32.15 -8.88
C GLY A 67 4.50 30.69 -9.36
N PRO A 68 4.36 30.46 -10.68
CA PRO A 68 4.13 29.13 -11.25
C PRO A 68 5.25 28.10 -10.99
N ALA A 69 6.47 28.55 -10.69
CA ALA A 69 7.61 27.69 -10.35
C ALA A 69 7.64 27.21 -8.88
N GLU A 70 6.88 27.85 -7.98
CA GLU A 70 6.93 27.56 -6.53
C GLU A 70 5.90 26.49 -6.10
N LEU A 71 5.08 26.01 -7.04
CA LEU A 71 4.13 24.90 -6.83
C LEU A 71 4.82 23.52 -6.67
N GLU A 72 6.15 23.45 -6.78
CA GLU A 72 6.89 22.22 -7.06
C GLU A 72 7.36 21.41 -5.84
N VAL A 73 7.12 21.83 -4.59
CA VAL A 73 7.72 21.12 -3.44
C VAL A 73 6.70 20.63 -2.42
N HIS A 74 6.11 19.45 -2.68
CA HIS A 74 5.98 18.35 -1.72
C HIS A 74 5.02 17.27 -2.21
N SER A 75 5.52 16.05 -2.39
CA SER A 75 4.75 14.84 -2.11
C SER A 75 5.67 13.78 -1.52
N HIS A 76 5.78 13.77 -0.20
CA HIS A 76 6.26 12.60 0.53
C HIS A 76 5.18 11.53 0.46
N PHE A 77 5.46 10.36 -0.09
CA PHE A 77 4.65 9.17 0.15
C PHE A 77 5.56 7.96 0.36
N ARG A 78 5.79 7.63 1.64
CA ARG A 78 6.23 6.31 2.09
C ARG A 78 4.99 5.59 2.59
N ALA A 79 4.55 4.56 1.87
CA ALA A 79 3.57 3.59 2.35
C ALA A 79 4.26 2.24 2.51
N TYR A 80 4.30 1.75 3.74
CA TYR A 80 4.70 0.39 4.12
C TYR A 80 3.42 -0.40 4.38
N TYR A 81 3.38 -1.72 4.10
CA TYR A 81 2.77 -2.79 4.93
C TYR A 81 2.38 -4.06 4.14
N ASN A 82 3.23 -5.09 4.37
CA ASN A 82 3.23 -6.58 4.42
C ASN A 82 2.35 -7.45 3.46
N ASP A 83 2.78 -8.68 3.15
CA ASP A 83 2.29 -9.77 2.25
C ASP A 83 1.18 -9.62 1.16
N ALA A 84 1.35 -10.46 0.12
CA ALA A 84 0.88 -10.25 -1.24
C ALA A 84 -0.06 -11.35 -1.77
N ILE A 85 -1.36 -11.01 -1.90
CA ILE A 85 -2.30 -11.51 -2.90
C ILE A 85 -3.05 -10.26 -3.35
N ARG A 86 -2.54 -9.57 -4.38
CA ARG A 86 -2.90 -8.18 -4.66
C ARG A 86 -3.03 -7.87 -6.13
N GLY A 87 -4.14 -7.24 -6.47
CA GLY A 87 -4.24 -6.28 -7.57
C GLY A 87 -4.55 -4.90 -6.97
N PRO A 88 -3.92 -3.82 -7.42
CA PRO A 88 -4.25 -2.51 -6.89
C PRO A 88 -5.63 -2.06 -7.38
N LEU A 89 -6.47 -1.51 -6.49
CA LEU A 89 -7.61 -0.72 -6.96
C LEU A 89 -7.10 0.68 -7.30
N MET A 90 -6.61 0.81 -8.53
CA MET A 90 -6.28 2.09 -9.14
C MET A 90 -7.56 2.65 -9.77
N ILE A 91 -8.22 3.54 -9.05
CA ILE A 91 -9.12 4.50 -9.66
C ILE A 91 -8.21 5.52 -10.35
N HIS A 92 -8.58 6.16 -11.45
CA HIS A 92 -7.82 7.29 -12.02
C HIS A 92 -8.61 8.59 -11.86
N PRO A 93 -7.95 9.76 -11.75
CA PRO A 93 -8.67 11.02 -11.72
C PRO A 93 -9.36 11.26 -13.07
N SER A 94 -10.51 11.94 -13.04
CA SER A 94 -11.20 12.37 -14.27
C SER A 94 -10.24 13.06 -15.25
N SER A 95 -10.43 12.81 -16.54
CA SER A 95 -9.71 13.50 -17.62
C SER A 95 -9.93 15.02 -17.58
N SER A 96 -11.04 15.49 -17.02
CA SER A 96 -11.36 16.91 -16.86
C SER A 96 -10.59 17.62 -15.75
N ARG A 97 -9.81 16.90 -14.93
CA ARG A 97 -9.11 17.47 -13.78
C ARG A 97 -7.72 17.96 -14.16
N ARG A 98 -7.46 19.25 -13.93
CA ARG A 98 -6.14 19.85 -14.10
C ARG A 98 -5.08 19.13 -13.25
N ARG A 99 -3.86 18.90 -13.75
CA ARG A 99 -2.69 18.33 -13.05
C ARG A 99 -1.62 19.37 -12.64
N PRO A 100 -0.83 19.15 -11.57
CA PRO A 100 0.19 20.12 -11.12
C PRO A 100 1.31 20.35 -12.09
N PHE A 101 1.67 19.32 -12.83
CA PHE A 101 2.71 19.39 -13.84
C PHE A 101 2.25 20.01 -15.16
N GLU A 102 0.95 20.32 -15.36
CA GLU A 102 0.51 20.92 -16.63
C GLU A 102 1.12 22.29 -16.91
N SER A 103 1.40 23.07 -15.85
CA SER A 103 2.08 24.36 -15.96
C SER A 103 3.59 24.25 -16.18
N LEU A 104 4.16 23.05 -16.02
CA LEU A 104 5.58 22.77 -16.26
C LEU A 104 5.84 22.37 -17.72
N ALA A 105 4.84 21.84 -18.40
CA ALA A 105 4.94 21.44 -19.80
C ALA A 105 5.21 22.67 -20.69
N LYS A 106 6.33 22.67 -21.40
CA LYS A 106 6.74 23.73 -22.32
C LYS A 106 6.08 23.59 -23.69
N SER A 107 5.49 22.44 -23.96
CA SER A 107 4.78 22.14 -25.20
C SER A 107 3.62 21.17 -24.99
N PRO A 108 2.64 21.11 -25.91
CA PRO A 108 1.58 20.11 -25.86
C PRO A 108 2.08 18.66 -25.87
N ALA A 109 3.22 18.40 -26.53
CA ALA A 109 3.83 17.07 -26.56
C ALA A 109 4.38 16.67 -25.18
N GLU A 110 5.10 17.56 -24.52
CA GLU A 110 5.62 17.33 -23.15
C GLU A 110 4.49 17.17 -22.14
N LEU A 111 3.38 17.88 -22.32
CA LEU A 111 2.17 17.67 -21.50
C LEU A 111 1.63 16.25 -21.65
N GLU A 112 1.54 15.74 -22.88
CA GLU A 112 1.06 14.37 -23.13
C GLU A 112 2.01 13.33 -22.54
N ASP A 113 3.32 13.54 -22.64
CA ASP A 113 4.33 12.66 -22.03
C ASP A 113 4.19 12.61 -20.50
N LEU A 114 3.97 13.75 -19.85
CA LEU A 114 3.77 13.83 -18.40
C LEU A 114 2.45 13.17 -17.97
N LEU A 115 1.38 13.35 -18.73
CA LEU A 115 0.10 12.68 -18.50
C LEU A 115 0.23 11.16 -18.69
N GLN A 116 0.99 10.73 -19.69
CA GLN A 116 1.26 9.31 -19.92
C GLN A 116 2.11 8.71 -18.79
N ALA A 117 3.13 9.43 -18.31
CA ALA A 117 3.93 9.01 -17.16
C ALA A 117 3.10 8.91 -15.87
N GLU A 118 2.13 9.81 -15.64
CA GLU A 118 1.19 9.69 -14.52
C GLU A 118 0.30 8.44 -14.65
N ARG A 119 -0.20 8.15 -15.86
CA ARG A 119 -1.03 6.96 -16.13
C ARG A 119 -0.25 5.66 -15.95
N ASP A 120 1.00 5.66 -16.37
CA ASP A 120 1.88 4.49 -16.35
C ASP A 120 2.63 4.33 -15.02
N ALA A 121 2.49 5.27 -14.10
CA ALA A 121 3.19 5.26 -12.82
C ALA A 121 2.91 3.96 -12.06
N PRO A 122 3.92 3.09 -11.86
CA PRO A 122 3.71 1.83 -11.18
C PRO A 122 3.46 2.09 -9.70
N SER A 123 2.36 1.57 -9.17
CA SER A 123 2.19 1.49 -7.73
C SER A 123 3.21 0.51 -7.17
N VAL A 124 4.02 0.97 -6.22
CA VAL A 124 4.95 0.11 -5.49
C VAL A 124 4.36 -0.19 -4.13
N LEU A 125 4.27 -1.48 -3.84
CA LEU A 125 3.94 -2.01 -2.55
C LEU A 125 5.14 -2.73 -1.97
N LEU A 126 5.51 -2.38 -0.75
CA LEU A 126 6.56 -3.04 0.01
C LEU A 126 5.97 -3.85 1.16
N ASN A 127 6.46 -5.09 1.27
CA ASN A 127 6.00 -6.07 2.23
C ASN A 127 7.19 -6.80 2.86
N ASP A 128 7.10 -7.17 4.14
CA ASP A 128 7.89 -8.30 4.64
C ASP A 128 7.23 -9.64 4.27
N TRP A 129 8.02 -10.71 4.37
CA TRP A 129 7.62 -12.07 4.05
C TRP A 129 8.29 -13.07 4.98
N THR A 130 7.52 -14.07 5.39
CA THR A 130 8.00 -15.25 6.10
C THR A 130 7.56 -16.52 5.39
N HIS A 131 8.40 -17.56 5.38
CA HIS A 131 8.02 -18.87 4.85
C HIS A 131 7.01 -19.60 5.75
N SER A 132 7.02 -19.30 7.05
CA SER A 132 6.05 -19.82 8.00
C SER A 132 4.72 -19.07 7.89
N LEU A 133 3.62 -19.81 7.95
CA LEU A 133 2.27 -19.24 7.99
C LEU A 133 2.05 -18.44 9.27
N SER A 134 1.20 -17.43 9.19
CA SER A 134 0.98 -16.51 10.30
C SER A 134 0.44 -17.20 11.56
N ASP A 135 -0.43 -18.20 11.43
CA ASP A 135 -0.99 -18.95 12.55
C ASP A 135 0.12 -19.71 13.33
N VAL A 136 1.12 -20.25 12.64
CA VAL A 136 2.27 -20.95 13.26
C VAL A 136 3.14 -19.97 14.05
N ILE A 137 3.43 -18.82 13.43
CA ILE A 137 4.21 -17.75 14.07
C ILE A 137 3.47 -17.23 15.32
N TYR A 138 2.15 -17.08 15.22
CA TYR A 138 1.33 -16.57 16.30
C TYR A 138 1.20 -17.57 17.46
N GLU A 139 1.09 -18.86 17.16
CA GLU A 139 1.14 -19.94 18.15
C GLU A 139 2.49 -19.94 18.90
N GLN A 140 3.61 -19.89 18.17
CA GLN A 140 4.93 -19.82 18.77
C GLN A 140 5.11 -18.58 19.68
N TYR A 141 4.56 -17.42 19.28
CA TYR A 141 4.56 -16.23 20.12
C TYR A 141 3.82 -16.45 21.44
N PHE A 142 2.67 -17.12 21.43
CA PHE A 142 1.93 -17.41 22.68
C PHE A 142 2.65 -18.41 23.58
N GLU A 143 3.35 -19.38 23.00
CA GLU A 143 4.10 -20.37 23.77
C GLU A 143 5.37 -19.79 24.38
N THR A 144 6.10 -18.97 23.61
CA THR A 144 7.45 -18.53 23.98
C THR A 144 7.50 -17.10 24.53
N GLY A 145 6.49 -16.28 24.24
CA GLY A 145 6.50 -14.83 24.46
C GLY A 145 7.44 -14.06 23.53
N ALA A 146 8.12 -14.74 22.59
CA ALA A 146 9.08 -14.13 21.69
C ALA A 146 8.41 -13.70 20.37
N PHE A 147 8.52 -12.41 20.05
CA PHE A 147 8.02 -11.89 18.78
C PHE A 147 8.97 -12.32 17.64
N PRO A 148 8.46 -12.66 16.44
CA PRO A 148 9.30 -12.93 15.27
C PRO A 148 10.08 -11.65 14.91
N ASN A 149 11.37 -11.62 15.25
CA ASN A 149 12.23 -10.45 15.01
C ASN A 149 12.84 -10.43 13.59
N CYS A 150 12.79 -11.56 12.88
CA CYS A 150 13.41 -11.73 11.58
C CYS A 150 12.36 -12.09 10.53
N VAL A 151 12.53 -11.54 9.33
CA VAL A 151 11.71 -11.83 8.14
C VAL A 151 12.61 -12.44 7.07
N ASP A 152 12.09 -13.35 6.25
CA ASP A 152 12.86 -14.07 5.24
C ASP A 152 13.23 -13.18 4.04
N SER A 153 12.35 -12.25 3.67
CA SER A 153 12.56 -11.34 2.56
C SER A 153 11.71 -10.07 2.70
N LEU A 154 12.19 -8.99 2.10
CA LEU A 154 11.33 -7.89 1.68
C LEU A 154 10.83 -8.17 0.26
N LEU A 155 9.56 -7.94 0.00
CA LEU A 155 8.94 -8.05 -1.32
C LEU A 155 8.56 -6.65 -1.82
N ALA A 156 8.90 -6.36 -3.07
CA ALA A 156 8.34 -5.26 -3.84
C ALA A 156 7.34 -5.82 -4.86
N ASN A 157 6.08 -5.43 -4.77
CA ASN A 157 4.99 -5.93 -5.62
C ASN A 157 4.92 -7.47 -5.68
N GLY A 158 5.15 -8.13 -4.54
CA GLY A 158 5.12 -9.59 -4.43
C GLY A 158 6.42 -10.29 -4.87
N GLN A 159 7.43 -9.54 -5.31
CA GLN A 159 8.73 -10.09 -5.69
C GLN A 159 9.80 -9.71 -4.68
N GLY A 160 10.55 -10.68 -4.19
CA GLY A 160 11.67 -10.46 -3.28
C GLY A 160 12.71 -11.54 -3.43
N ARG A 161 13.83 -11.36 -2.73
CA ARG A 161 14.94 -12.30 -2.75
C ARG A 161 15.25 -12.74 -1.33
N VAL A 162 15.33 -14.06 -1.16
CA VAL A 162 15.91 -14.68 0.02
C VAL A 162 17.39 -14.93 -0.28
N GLN A 163 18.26 -14.46 0.61
CA GLN A 163 19.68 -14.82 0.55
C GLN A 163 19.92 -16.03 1.45
N CYS A 164 20.06 -17.20 0.84
CA CYS A 164 20.47 -18.40 1.55
C CYS A 164 21.97 -18.27 1.89
N LEU A 165 22.27 -18.03 3.16
CA LEU A 165 23.65 -18.03 3.64
C LEU A 165 24.21 -19.46 3.62
N PRO A 166 25.50 -19.66 3.31
CA PRO A 166 26.15 -20.96 3.45
C PRO A 166 26.03 -21.48 4.89
N GLU A 167 25.94 -22.80 5.06
CA GLU A 167 25.80 -23.45 6.37
C GLU A 167 26.87 -22.99 7.38
N SER A 168 28.11 -22.83 6.91
CA SER A 168 29.23 -22.31 7.72
C SER A 168 29.00 -20.93 8.32
N VAL A 169 28.19 -20.08 7.66
CA VAL A 169 27.84 -18.74 8.16
C VAL A 169 26.73 -18.82 9.20
N LEU A 170 25.78 -19.75 9.05
CA LEU A 170 24.70 -19.97 10.00
C LEU A 170 25.23 -20.59 11.31
N GLU A 171 26.18 -21.51 11.21
CA GLU A 171 26.82 -22.18 12.36
C GLU A 171 27.75 -21.25 13.16
N ALA A 172 28.28 -20.19 12.56
CA ALA A 172 29.18 -19.25 13.22
C ALA A 172 28.49 -18.40 14.32
N GLY A 173 27.15 -18.44 14.40
CA GLY A 173 26.36 -17.69 15.38
C GLY A 173 26.39 -16.17 15.17
N THR A 174 25.70 -15.42 16.05
CA THR A 174 25.57 -13.96 15.96
C THR A 174 26.83 -13.20 16.43
N GLY A 175 28.03 -13.71 16.14
CA GLY A 175 29.32 -13.12 16.53
C GLY A 175 29.71 -11.85 15.76
N LEU A 176 28.77 -10.89 15.65
CA LEU A 176 29.00 -9.49 15.25
C LEU A 176 28.71 -8.57 16.45
#